data_AF-A0A0B6ZIG3-F1
#
_entry.id   AF-A0A0B6ZIG3-F1
#
_cell.length_a   1.000
_cell.length_b   1.000
_cell.length_c   1.000
_cell.angle_alpha   90.00
_cell.angle_beta   90.00
_cell.angle_gamma   90.00
#
_symmetry.space_group_name_H-M   'P 1'
#
loop_
_entity.id
_entity.type
_entity.pdbx_description
1 polymer ?
#
loop_
_entity_poly.entity_id
_entity_poly.type
_entity_poly.pdbx_seq_one_letter_code
_entity_poly.pdbx_strand_id
1 'polypeptide(L)'
;MLFASAAMVVAGIVENRRLKAYWVDDRTCESHPLQQEIGDTTYYAADMSVLWQIPQYTLIGISEVFASVASLQFAVTLAPKSMKAVVTGLFYFMSGVASFLGSAFVLILASTNTWFQSGDSGNINCRNNCTTNGDNTSTGNCHLDYYFFSLAGWEMLGLFLF
;
A
#
# COMPACT_ATOMS: atom_id res chain seq x y z
N MET A 1 15.34 -4.69 -1.49
CA MET A 1 15.34 -3.37 -2.14
C MET A 1 14.83 -3.46 -3.57
N LEU A 2 15.55 -4.03 -4.55
CA LEU A 2 15.08 -4.08 -5.95
C LEU A 2 13.75 -4.81 -6.17
N PHE A 3 13.57 -6.00 -5.60
CA PHE A 3 12.30 -6.75 -5.74
C PHE A 3 11.14 -6.09 -5.01
N ALA A 4 11.40 -5.47 -3.85
CA ALA A 4 10.40 -4.73 -3.09
C ALA A 4 9.93 -3.49 -3.86
N SER A 5 10.87 -2.72 -4.43
CA SER A 5 10.52 -1.51 -5.17
C SER A 5 9.77 -1.83 -6.46
N ALA A 6 10.17 -2.90 -7.15
CA ALA A 6 9.41 -3.43 -8.28
C ALA A 6 7.99 -3.86 -7.87
N ALA A 7 7.81 -4.48 -6.69
CA ALA A 7 6.49 -4.85 -6.19
C ALA A 7 5.61 -3.63 -5.89
N MET A 8 6.17 -2.58 -5.30
CA MET A 8 5.46 -1.33 -5.04
C MET A 8 5.07 -0.61 -6.34
N VAL A 9 5.92 -0.62 -7.36
CA VAL A 9 5.57 -0.11 -8.70
C VAL A 9 4.42 -0.92 -9.32
N VAL A 10 4.48 -2.25 -9.25
CA VAL A 10 3.40 -3.12 -9.73
C VAL A 10 2.11 -2.85 -8.98
N ALA A 11 2.15 -2.68 -7.65
CA ALA A 11 0.99 -2.34 -6.84
C ALA A 11 0.37 -1.00 -7.24
N GLY A 12 1.19 0.03 -7.48
CA GLY A 12 0.73 1.31 -8.00
C GLY A 12 0.06 1.19 -9.38
N ILE A 13 0.60 0.36 -10.28
CA ILE A 13 0.00 0.11 -11.60
C ILE A 13 -1.35 -0.62 -11.48
N VAL A 14 -1.41 -1.67 -10.65
CA VAL A 14 -2.64 -2.44 -10.40
C VAL A 14 -3.72 -1.54 -9.83
N GLU A 15 -3.37 -0.70 -8.85
CA GLU A 15 -4.30 0.23 -8.23
C GLU A 15 -4.79 1.29 -9.21
N ASN A 16 -3.92 1.85 -10.04
CA ASN A 16 -4.31 2.79 -11.09
C ASN A 16 -5.28 2.14 -12.09
N ARG A 17 -5.05 0.88 -12.47
CA ARG A 17 -5.99 0.13 -13.31
C ARG A 17 -7.32 -0.15 -12.62
N ARG A 18 -7.28 -0.51 -11.34
CA ARG A 18 -8.49 -0.75 -10.52
C ARG A 18 -9.34 0.51 -10.41
N LEU A 19 -8.71 1.66 -10.17
CA LEU A 19 -9.40 2.97 -10.11
C LEU A 19 -10.03 3.33 -11.46
N LYS A 20 -9.36 3.07 -12.58
CA LYS A 20 -9.91 3.28 -13.94
C LYS A 20 -11.04 2.31 -14.30
N ALA A 21 -11.04 1.10 -13.74
CA ALA A 21 -12.15 0.16 -13.92
C ALA A 21 -13.36 0.53 -13.05
N TYR A 22 -13.12 1.14 -11.89
CA TYR A 22 -14.16 1.59 -10.97
C TYR A 22 -14.80 2.92 -11.42
N TRP A 23 -14.02 3.83 -12.02
CA TRP A 23 -14.43 5.16 -12.49
C TRP A 23 -14.34 5.27 -14.02
N VAL A 24 -15.48 5.39 -14.72
CA VAL A 24 -15.57 5.27 -16.21
C VAL A 24 -15.39 6.60 -16.96
N ASP A 25 -15.76 7.76 -16.37
CA ASP A 25 -15.53 9.10 -16.95
C ASP A 25 -15.37 10.15 -15.84
N ASP A 26 -14.58 11.21 -16.09
CA ASP A 26 -14.42 12.35 -15.18
C ASP A 26 -15.68 13.24 -15.14
N ARG A 27 -16.65 13.03 -16.05
CA ARG A 27 -17.85 13.88 -16.23
C ARG A 27 -19.18 13.19 -15.95
N THR A 28 -19.28 11.86 -16.08
CA THR A 28 -20.50 11.12 -15.72
C THR A 28 -20.25 10.36 -14.43
N CYS A 29 -21.08 10.64 -13.42
CA CYS A 29 -21.13 9.92 -12.15
C CYS A 29 -21.66 8.47 -12.30
N GLU A 30 -21.41 7.86 -13.46
CA GLU A 30 -21.64 6.44 -13.72
C GLU A 30 -20.35 5.71 -13.37
N SER A 31 -20.26 5.26 -12.11
CA SER A 31 -19.43 4.11 -11.80
C SER A 31 -20.22 2.86 -12.22
N HIS A 32 -19.54 1.88 -12.81
CA HIS A 32 -20.11 0.52 -12.97
C HIS A 32 -19.46 -0.42 -11.96
N PRO A 33 -19.68 -0.23 -10.65
CA PRO A 33 -19.20 -1.18 -9.67
C PRO A 33 -19.99 -2.48 -9.82
N LEU A 34 -19.30 -3.60 -9.63
CA LEU A 34 -19.96 -4.86 -9.31
C LEU A 34 -20.62 -4.68 -7.95
N GLN A 35 -21.94 -4.61 -7.96
CA GLN A 35 -22.74 -4.58 -6.74
C GLN A 35 -22.75 -5.98 -6.15
N GLN A 36 -22.26 -6.08 -4.92
CA GLN A 36 -22.20 -7.31 -4.16
C GLN A 36 -23.05 -7.14 -2.90
N GLU A 37 -24.14 -7.88 -2.81
CA GLU A 37 -24.98 -7.90 -1.63
C GLU A 37 -24.50 -9.03 -0.71
N ILE A 38 -23.96 -8.66 0.46
CA ILE A 38 -23.42 -9.61 1.43
C ILE A 38 -24.20 -9.41 2.74
N GLY A 39 -25.21 -10.23 2.96
CA GLY A 39 -26.16 -10.01 4.05
C GLY A 39 -27.13 -8.89 3.70
N ASP A 40 -27.22 -7.85 4.55
CA ASP A 40 -28.10 -6.68 4.39
C ASP A 40 -27.30 -5.41 3.99
N THR A 41 -26.07 -5.60 3.49
CA THR A 41 -25.17 -4.50 3.07
C THR A 41 -24.73 -4.66 1.62
N THR A 42 -24.85 -3.58 0.85
CA THR A 42 -24.41 -3.51 -0.56
C THR A 42 -22.98 -2.96 -0.62
N TYR A 43 -22.07 -3.74 -1.17
CA TYR A 43 -20.69 -3.34 -1.44
C TYR A 43 -20.50 -3.05 -2.92
N TYR A 44 -19.64 -2.07 -3.20
CA TYR A 44 -19.27 -1.67 -4.55
C TYR A 44 -17.82 -2.06 -4.82
N ALA A 45 -17.62 -3.01 -5.73
CA ALA A 45 -16.30 -3.50 -6.11
C ALA A 45 -15.94 -3.13 -7.56
N ALA A 46 -14.65 -3.02 -7.86
CA ALA A 46 -14.19 -2.89 -9.24
C ALA A 46 -14.33 -4.23 -9.97
N ASP A 47 -14.69 -4.20 -11.26
CA ASP A 47 -14.70 -5.39 -12.13
C ASP A 47 -13.27 -5.80 -12.50
N MET A 48 -12.56 -6.39 -11.54
CA MET A 48 -11.18 -6.81 -11.68
C MET A 48 -10.93 -8.11 -10.92
N SER A 49 -10.27 -9.06 -11.55
CA SER A 49 -9.89 -10.31 -10.88
C SER A 49 -8.88 -10.07 -9.76
N VAL A 50 -9.06 -10.74 -8.63
CA VAL A 50 -8.09 -10.75 -7.52
C VAL A 50 -6.71 -11.27 -7.94
N LEU A 51 -6.63 -12.07 -9.01
CA LEU A 51 -5.38 -12.65 -9.51
C LEU A 51 -4.35 -11.58 -9.95
N TRP A 52 -4.79 -10.34 -10.22
CA TRP A 52 -3.89 -9.22 -10.49
C TRP A 52 -3.00 -8.83 -9.31
N GLN A 53 -3.30 -9.28 -8.08
CA GLN A 53 -2.44 -9.07 -6.92
C GLN A 53 -1.29 -10.09 -6.82
N ILE A 54 -1.34 -11.19 -7.57
CA ILE A 54 -0.30 -12.23 -7.52
C ILE A 54 1.11 -11.67 -7.79
N PRO A 55 1.34 -10.82 -8.82
CA PRO A 55 2.67 -10.35 -9.14
C PRO A 55 3.32 -9.52 -8.01
N GLN A 56 2.57 -8.59 -7.40
CA GLN A 56 3.08 -7.78 -6.29
C GLN A 56 3.39 -8.63 -5.05
N TYR A 57 2.52 -9.57 -4.66
CA TYR A 57 2.75 -10.40 -3.49
C TYR A 57 3.89 -11.41 -3.69
N THR A 58 4.03 -11.93 -4.91
CA THR A 58 5.15 -12.82 -5.25
C THR A 58 6.48 -12.08 -5.12
N LEU A 59 6.57 -10.86 -5.67
CA LEU A 59 7.77 -10.04 -5.59
C LEU A 59 8.11 -9.62 -4.15
N ILE A 60 7.10 -9.24 -3.34
CA ILE A 60 7.28 -8.95 -1.92
C ILE A 60 7.81 -10.19 -1.19
N GLY A 61 7.20 -11.35 -1.40
CA GLY A 61 7.63 -12.59 -0.74
C GLY A 61 9.07 -12.97 -1.10
N ILE A 62 9.45 -12.86 -2.37
CA ILE A 62 10.85 -13.05 -2.80
C ILE A 62 11.76 -12.04 -2.09
N SER A 63 11.36 -10.77 -2.04
CA SER A 63 12.14 -9.71 -1.41
C SER A 63 12.37 -9.96 0.09
N GLU A 64 11.36 -10.45 0.79
CA GLU A 64 11.38 -10.71 2.24
C GLU A 64 12.27 -11.90 2.58
N VAL A 65 12.21 -12.99 1.79
CA VAL A 65 13.10 -14.14 1.99
C VAL A 65 14.56 -13.74 1.85
N PHE A 66 14.90 -13.00 0.79
CA PHE A 66 16.28 -12.55 0.58
C PHE A 66 16.72 -11.51 1.61
N ALA A 67 15.87 -10.57 1.99
CA ALA A 67 16.25 -9.54 2.96
C ALA A 67 16.32 -10.12 4.38
N SER A 68 15.26 -10.74 4.87
CA SER A 68 15.13 -11.14 6.28
C SER A 68 15.99 -12.36 6.63
N VAL A 69 15.97 -13.42 5.80
CA VAL A 69 16.72 -14.64 6.12
C VAL A 69 18.21 -14.43 5.93
N ALA A 70 18.63 -13.83 4.81
CA ALA A 70 20.05 -13.64 4.54
C ALA A 70 20.70 -12.66 5.52
N SER A 71 20.04 -11.53 5.84
CA SER A 71 20.59 -10.55 6.77
C SER A 71 20.71 -11.10 8.19
N LEU A 72 19.69 -11.82 8.68
CA LEU A 72 19.73 -12.39 10.02
C LEU A 72 20.78 -13.50 10.13
N GLN A 73 20.83 -14.40 9.14
CA GLN A 73 21.82 -15.47 9.12
C GLN A 73 23.24 -14.89 9.08
N PHE A 74 23.47 -13.91 8.21
CA PHE A 74 24.75 -13.22 8.12
C PHE A 74 25.14 -12.56 9.44
N ALA A 75 24.24 -11.77 10.03
CA ALA A 75 24.48 -11.07 11.30
C ALA A 75 24.81 -12.04 12.45
N VAL A 76 24.08 -13.17 12.55
CA VAL A 76 24.30 -14.17 13.61
C VAL A 76 25.58 -14.98 13.37
N THR A 77 26.01 -15.19 12.13
CA THR A 77 27.26 -15.89 11.83
C THR A 77 28.50 -15.07 12.18
N LEU A 78 28.44 -13.75 12.00
CA LEU A 78 29.53 -12.84 12.35
C LEU A 78 29.56 -12.48 13.86
N ALA A 79 28.44 -12.64 14.55
CA ALA A 79 28.35 -12.31 15.97
C ALA A 79 29.17 -13.28 16.86
N PRO A 80 29.89 -12.78 17.87
CA PRO A 80 30.58 -13.62 18.85
C PRO A 80 29.56 -14.47 19.65
N LYS A 81 30.00 -15.64 20.13
CA LYS A 81 29.12 -16.67 20.73
C LYS A 81 28.19 -16.12 21.84
N SER A 82 28.67 -15.18 22.66
CA SER A 82 27.92 -14.57 23.75
C SER A 82 26.88 -13.52 23.30
N MET A 83 27.00 -12.97 22.08
CA MET A 83 26.14 -11.88 21.60
C MET A 83 25.11 -12.29 20.55
N LYS A 84 25.08 -13.56 20.13
CA LYS A 84 24.14 -14.03 19.10
C LYS A 84 22.68 -13.71 19.45
N ALA A 85 22.28 -13.94 20.70
CA ALA A 85 20.95 -13.61 21.17
C ALA A 85 20.65 -12.09 21.12
N VAL A 86 21.64 -11.25 21.44
CA VAL A 86 21.50 -9.78 21.39
C VAL A 86 21.33 -9.30 19.96
N VAL A 87 22.10 -9.83 19.01
CA VAL A 87 21.99 -9.48 17.59
C VAL A 87 20.64 -9.89 17.00
N THR A 88 20.18 -11.10 17.31
CA THR A 88 18.84 -11.55 16.90
C THR A 88 17.74 -10.69 17.53
N GLY A 89 17.85 -10.34 18.81
CA GLY A 89 16.91 -9.45 19.49
C GLY A 89 16.87 -8.06 18.85
N LEU A 90 18.03 -7.51 18.51
CA LEU A 90 18.14 -6.20 17.84
C LEU A 90 17.50 -6.23 16.44
N PHE A 91 17.66 -7.32 15.69
CA PHE A 91 17.01 -7.51 14.39
C PHE A 91 15.48 -7.40 14.50
N TYR A 92 14.86 -8.15 15.42
CA TYR A 92 13.40 -8.07 15.62
C TYR A 92 12.95 -6.74 16.21
N PHE A 93 13.75 -6.14 17.09
CA PHE A 93 13.47 -4.81 17.62
C PHE A 93 13.41 -3.76 16.50
N MET A 94 14.40 -3.75 15.60
CA MET A 94 14.42 -2.86 14.44
C MET A 94 13.26 -3.14 13.48
N SER A 95 12.87 -4.41 13.29
CA SER A 95 11.66 -4.77 12.54
C SER A 95 10.39 -4.18 13.16
N GLY A 96 10.29 -4.17 14.49
CA GLY A 96 9.20 -3.51 15.22
C GLY A 96 9.20 -2.00 15.02
N VAL A 97 10.36 -1.35 15.14
CA VAL A 97 10.51 0.10 14.89
C VAL A 97 10.10 0.45 13.46
N ALA A 98 10.52 -0.33 12.47
CA ALA A 98 10.11 -0.14 11.07
C ALA A 98 8.58 -0.25 10.89
N SER A 99 7.93 -1.18 11.58
CA SER A 99 6.47 -1.35 11.56
C SER A 99 5.73 -0.13 12.17
N PHE A 100 6.27 0.45 13.24
CA PHE A 100 5.75 1.70 13.80
C PHE A 100 5.94 2.88 12.85
N LEU A 101 7.09 3.00 12.19
CA LEU A 101 7.35 4.04 11.20
C LEU A 101 6.39 3.92 9.99
N GLY A 102 6.14 2.70 9.51
CA GLY A 102 5.18 2.45 8.44
C GLY A 102 3.75 2.87 8.83
N SER A 103 3.32 2.50 10.03
CA SER A 103 2.01 2.92 10.57
C SER A 103 1.92 4.44 10.75
N ALA A 104 2.98 5.06 11.28
CA ALA A 104 3.05 6.51 11.46
C ALA A 104 2.99 7.24 10.12
N PHE A 105 3.63 6.72 9.08
CA PHE A 105 3.59 7.30 7.74
C PHE A 105 2.16 7.33 7.18
N VAL A 106 1.43 6.21 7.28
CA VAL A 106 0.01 6.15 6.87
C VAL A 106 -0.84 7.11 7.70
N LEU A 107 -0.63 7.17 9.02
CA LEU A 107 -1.37 8.07 9.91
C LEU A 107 -1.18 9.55 9.54
N ILE A 108 0.05 9.96 9.22
CA ILE A 108 0.35 11.34 8.80
C ILE A 108 -0.36 11.67 7.49
N LEU A 109 -0.33 10.75 6.53
CA LEU A 109 -0.99 10.94 5.24
C LEU A 109 -2.52 11.04 5.41
N ALA A 110 -3.11 10.16 6.22
CA ALA A 110 -4.53 10.22 6.56
C ALA A 110 -4.91 11.53 7.27
N SER A 111 -4.16 11.95 8.30
CA SER A 111 -4.45 13.18 9.06
C SER A 111 -4.35 14.45 8.21
N THR A 112 -3.52 14.45 7.18
CA THR A 112 -3.36 15.58 6.25
C THR A 112 -4.33 15.50 5.07
N ASN A 113 -5.20 14.49 5.03
CA ASN A 113 -6.06 14.16 3.90
C ASN A 113 -5.29 14.03 2.57
N THR A 114 -4.03 13.56 2.64
CA THR A 114 -3.19 13.32 1.47
C THR A 114 -3.32 11.85 1.07
N TRP A 115 -3.94 11.61 -0.10
CA TRP A 115 -4.21 10.29 -0.69
C TRP A 115 -5.20 9.40 0.09
N PHE A 116 -5.29 9.55 1.40
CA PHE A 116 -6.22 8.89 2.32
C PHE A 116 -7.10 9.95 3.00
N GLN A 117 -8.38 9.67 3.26
CA GLN A 117 -9.25 10.54 4.05
C GLN A 117 -9.32 10.09 5.51
N SER A 118 -9.19 11.03 6.46
CA SER A 118 -9.17 10.73 7.91
C SER A 118 -10.53 10.38 8.52
N GLY A 119 -11.61 10.42 7.73
CA GLY A 119 -12.99 10.25 8.22
C GLY A 119 -13.83 9.26 7.41
N ASP A 120 -13.23 8.55 6.46
CA ASP A 120 -13.96 7.60 5.63
C ASP A 120 -14.04 6.23 6.30
N SER A 121 -15.17 5.55 6.12
CA SER A 121 -15.57 4.33 6.85
C SER A 121 -14.87 3.08 6.31
N GLY A 122 -13.58 3.18 6.00
CA GLY A 122 -12.81 2.16 5.27
C GLY A 122 -13.07 2.15 3.76
N ASN A 123 -13.66 3.22 3.19
CA ASN A 123 -13.77 3.34 1.75
C ASN A 123 -12.39 3.71 1.18
N ILE A 124 -11.82 2.79 0.40
CA ILE A 124 -10.51 2.93 -0.24
C ILE A 124 -10.67 3.48 -1.67
N ASN A 125 -11.91 3.71 -2.12
CA ASN A 125 -12.25 3.99 -3.50
C ASN A 125 -12.38 5.49 -3.82
N CYS A 126 -12.07 6.41 -2.91
CA CYS A 126 -12.78 7.69 -2.91
C CYS A 126 -12.51 8.60 -4.12
N ARG A 127 -13.60 8.93 -4.80
CA ARG A 127 -13.84 10.21 -5.46
C ARG A 127 -15.33 10.51 -5.35
N ASN A 128 -15.71 11.79 -5.20
CA ASN A 128 -16.88 12.48 -5.79
C ASN A 128 -16.77 14.02 -5.50
N ASN A 129 -17.29 14.96 -6.31
CA ASN A 129 -18.68 15.08 -6.81
C ASN A 129 -18.84 15.35 -8.32
N CYS A 130 -19.86 14.74 -8.94
CA CYS A 130 -20.65 15.44 -9.97
C CYS A 130 -21.99 15.83 -9.35
N THR A 131 -22.33 17.10 -9.41
CA THR A 131 -23.65 17.63 -9.03
C THR A 131 -24.49 17.85 -10.29
N THR A 132 -25.74 17.39 -10.29
CA THR A 132 -26.80 18.02 -11.11
C THR A 132 -27.45 19.20 -10.38
N ASN A 133 -27.26 19.30 -9.05
CA ASN A 133 -27.68 20.39 -8.17
C ASN A 133 -26.58 20.62 -7.12
N GLY A 134 -26.03 21.84 -7.03
CA GLY A 134 -24.78 22.17 -6.34
C GLY A 134 -24.72 21.90 -4.82
N ASP A 135 -24.54 20.65 -4.41
CA ASP A 135 -24.07 20.30 -3.07
C ASP A 135 -22.55 19.98 -3.11
N ASN A 136 -21.77 20.84 -2.46
CA ASN A 136 -20.30 20.90 -2.55
C ASN A 136 -19.65 20.44 -1.24
N THR A 137 -19.99 19.24 -0.75
CA THR A 137 -19.42 18.76 0.52
C THR A 137 -18.48 17.57 0.33
N SER A 138 -17.18 17.93 0.36
CA SER A 138 -15.99 17.13 0.68
C SER A 138 -15.33 16.30 -0.43
N THR A 139 -14.71 17.06 -1.33
CA THR A 139 -13.61 16.73 -2.23
C THR A 139 -12.50 15.93 -1.57
N GLY A 140 -12.22 14.72 -2.09
CA GLY A 140 -10.91 14.10 -1.95
C GLY A 140 -10.70 13.09 -3.07
N ASN A 141 -9.74 13.38 -3.95
CA ASN A 141 -9.25 12.40 -4.90
C ASN A 141 -8.34 11.45 -4.12
N CYS A 142 -8.89 10.35 -3.62
CA CYS A 142 -8.08 9.30 -3.00
C CYS A 142 -7.30 8.56 -4.09
N HIS A 143 -5.99 8.51 -3.88
CA HIS A 143 -5.03 7.97 -4.84
C HIS A 143 -4.06 7.06 -4.10
N LEU A 144 -4.53 5.86 -3.78
CA LEU A 144 -3.71 4.83 -3.13
C LEU A 144 -2.50 4.43 -4.01
N ASP A 145 -2.61 4.61 -5.33
CA ASP A 145 -1.52 4.41 -6.27
C ASP A 145 -0.32 5.33 -5.97
N TYR A 146 -0.54 6.58 -5.58
CA TYR A 146 0.55 7.50 -5.19
C TYR A 146 1.26 7.07 -3.92
N TYR A 147 0.53 6.47 -2.96
CA TYR A 147 1.16 5.89 -1.79
C TYR A 147 2.14 4.78 -2.18
N PHE A 148 1.72 3.84 -3.04
CA PHE A 148 2.61 2.77 -3.51
C PHE A 148 3.81 3.31 -4.31
N PHE A 149 3.62 4.31 -5.18
CA PHE A 149 4.75 4.93 -5.88
C PHE A 149 5.70 5.68 -4.92
N SER A 150 5.18 6.30 -3.87
CA SER A 150 6.02 6.95 -2.85
C SER A 150 6.90 5.95 -2.09
N LEU A 151 6.36 4.79 -1.75
CA LEU A 151 7.11 3.69 -1.12
C LEU A 151 8.20 3.17 -2.06
N ALA A 152 7.87 2.95 -3.33
CA ALA A 152 8.86 2.56 -4.34
C ALA A 152 10.02 3.57 -4.42
N GLY A 153 9.72 4.86 -4.32
CA GLY A 153 10.70 5.94 -4.28
C GLY A 153 11.64 5.85 -3.07
N TRP A 154 11.10 5.67 -1.87
CA TRP A 154 11.91 5.51 -0.65
C TRP A 154 12.81 4.28 -0.69
N GLU A 155 12.30 3.16 -1.20
CA GLU A 155 13.08 1.93 -1.34
C GLU A 155 14.18 2.04 -2.40
N MET A 156 13.91 2.76 -3.49
CA MET A 156 14.90 3.02 -4.54
C MET A 156 15.98 3.98 -4.05
N LEU A 157 15.63 5.00 -3.27
CA LEU A 157 16.60 5.85 -2.59
C LEU A 157 17.48 5.04 -1.64
N GLY A 158 16.89 4.09 -0.90
CA GLY A 158 17.65 3.13 -0.09
C GLY A 158 18.63 2.30 -0.92
N LEU A 159 18.23 1.82 -2.10
CA LEU A 159 19.10 1.09 -3.02
C LEU A 159 20.28 1.93 -3.53
N PHE A 160 20.12 3.25 -3.71
CA PHE A 160 21.20 4.10 -4.20
C PHE A 160 22.17 4.53 -3.09
N LEU A 161 21.73 4.56 -1.84
CA LEU A 161 22.55 4.94 -0.71
C LEU A 161 23.42 3.81 -0.15
N PHE A 162 23.02 2.55 -0.36
CA PHE A 162 23.68 1.35 0.18
C PHE A 162 24.00 0.34 -0.91
#